data_AF-A0A9D1FSN3-F1
#
_entry.id   AF-A0A9D1FSN3-F1
#
_cell.length_a   1.000
_cell.length_b   1.000
_cell.length_c   1.000
_cell.angle_alpha   90.00
_cell.angle_beta   90.00
_cell.angle_gamma   90.00
#
_symmetry.space_group_name_H-M   'P 1'
#
loop_
_entity.id
_entity.type
_entity.pdbx_description
1 polymer ?
#
loop_
_entity_poly.entity_id
_entity_poly.type
_entity_poly.pdbx_seq_one_letter_code
_entity_poly.pdbx_strand_id
1 'polypeptide(L)'
;MCIEEVLRYYRLDFTRWKRLLEILWDITQTDNVWEWVAYTSNLDPETIASCQDWVEWEEKGDWEEPLPDRYRMFEEEFSVLREEYRALPPLADTILRQLLDCLGNAVTEDWSQEETPNSPSSAMYYIRQAEIVAEYNGIPLPQNEQALAFLLNQKDKHWGSPFNGLPLSVLTSQIPEQSKADHDKQSES
;
A
#
# COMPACT_ATOMS: atom_id res chain seq x y z
N MET A 1 -4.14 6.39 -2.70
CA MET A 1 -3.28 5.18 -2.53
C MET A 1 -3.22 4.43 -3.87
N CYS A 2 -2.17 3.65 -4.17
CA CYS A 2 -2.08 2.88 -5.43
C CYS A 2 -3.28 1.93 -5.63
N ILE A 3 -3.91 1.47 -4.54
CA ILE A 3 -5.12 0.63 -4.56
C ILE A 3 -6.28 1.30 -5.31
N GLU A 4 -6.55 2.59 -5.08
CA GLU A 4 -7.62 3.31 -5.78
C GLU A 4 -7.33 3.41 -7.29
N GLU A 5 -6.06 3.51 -7.67
CA GLU A 5 -5.66 3.52 -9.08
C GLU A 5 -5.85 2.15 -9.73
N VAL A 6 -5.65 1.04 -9.01
CA VAL A 6 -6.03 -0.31 -9.49
C VAL A 6 -7.53 -0.36 -9.77
N LEU A 7 -8.36 0.04 -8.80
CA LEU A 7 -9.82 0.01 -8.94
C LEU A 7 -10.26 0.84 -10.16
N ARG A 8 -9.68 2.02 -10.34
CA ARG A 8 -9.95 2.89 -11.50
C ARG A 8 -9.48 2.26 -12.81
N TYR A 9 -8.27 1.72 -12.85
CA TYR A 9 -7.68 1.09 -14.04
C TYR A 9 -8.53 -0.07 -14.55
N TYR A 10 -8.99 -0.93 -13.63
CA TYR A 10 -9.88 -2.06 -13.95
C TYR A 10 -11.37 -1.70 -14.05
N ARG A 11 -11.72 -0.42 -13.90
CA ARG A 11 -13.11 0.10 -13.96
C ARG A 11 -14.06 -0.58 -12.96
N LEU A 12 -13.55 -0.86 -11.77
CA LEU A 12 -14.31 -1.44 -10.67
C LEU A 12 -15.20 -0.37 -10.00
N ASP A 13 -16.30 -0.81 -9.42
CA ASP A 13 -17.28 0.08 -8.78
C ASP A 13 -16.82 0.50 -7.39
N PHE A 14 -16.31 1.73 -7.25
CA PHE A 14 -15.83 2.28 -5.98
C PHE A 14 -16.85 2.19 -4.84
N THR A 15 -18.16 2.16 -5.12
CA THR A 15 -19.17 2.05 -4.06
C THR A 15 -19.13 0.68 -3.37
N ARG A 16 -18.76 -0.37 -4.11
CA ARG A 16 -18.62 -1.75 -3.60
C ARG A 16 -17.30 -1.96 -2.85
N TRP A 17 -16.30 -1.12 -3.15
CA TRP A 17 -14.99 -1.12 -2.49
C TRP A 17 -14.88 -0.10 -1.35
N LYS A 18 -15.92 0.73 -1.16
CA LYS A 18 -15.91 1.87 -0.25
C LYS A 18 -15.47 1.49 1.16
N ARG A 19 -16.00 0.40 1.72
CA ARG A 19 -15.71 0.01 3.10
C ARG A 19 -14.25 -0.35 3.29
N LEU A 20 -13.66 -1.15 2.37
CA LEU A 20 -12.24 -1.45 2.38
C LEU A 20 -11.42 -0.15 2.35
N LEU A 21 -11.73 0.77 1.42
CA LEU A 21 -10.99 2.03 1.30
C LEU A 21 -11.09 2.88 2.57
N GLU A 22 -12.26 2.96 3.21
CA GLU A 22 -12.43 3.67 4.48
C GLU A 22 -11.56 3.09 5.60
N ILE A 23 -11.55 1.76 5.73
CA ILE A 23 -10.70 1.07 6.71
C ILE A 23 -9.22 1.34 6.43
N LEU A 24 -8.79 1.24 5.17
CA LEU A 24 -7.40 1.48 4.80
C LEU A 24 -6.98 2.93 5.09
N TRP A 25 -7.86 3.90 4.86
CA TRP A 25 -7.59 5.31 5.15
C TRP A 25 -7.57 5.64 6.65
N ASP A 26 -8.16 4.79 7.51
CA ASP A 26 -8.18 5.01 8.97
C ASP A 26 -6.77 5.04 9.59
N ILE A 27 -5.76 4.48 8.92
CA ILE A 27 -4.35 4.58 9.35
C ILE A 27 -3.89 6.03 9.56
N THR A 28 -4.50 6.97 8.84
CA THR A 28 -4.18 8.41 8.95
C THR A 28 -4.78 9.09 10.18
N GLN A 29 -5.65 8.39 10.91
CA GLN A 29 -6.40 8.90 12.06
C GLN A 29 -6.23 8.04 13.31
N THR A 30 -5.55 6.89 13.22
CA THR A 30 -5.35 5.99 14.34
C THR A 30 -4.12 6.33 15.17
N ASP A 31 -4.27 6.31 16.50
CA ASP A 31 -3.15 6.33 17.44
C ASP A 31 -2.62 4.92 17.76
N ASN A 32 -3.31 3.88 17.28
CA ASN A 32 -2.96 2.47 17.47
C ASN A 32 -2.80 1.78 16.10
N VAL A 33 -1.56 1.72 15.63
CA VAL A 33 -1.23 1.13 14.32
C VAL A 33 -1.24 -0.38 14.34
N TRP A 34 -0.86 -1.02 15.44
CA TRP A 34 -0.84 -2.48 15.54
C TRP A 34 -2.24 -3.08 15.40
N GLU A 35 -3.23 -2.43 16.00
CA GLU A 35 -4.63 -2.78 15.86
C GLU A 35 -5.12 -2.63 14.40
N TRP A 36 -4.68 -1.57 13.71
CA TRP A 36 -4.99 -1.38 12.28
C TRP A 36 -4.34 -2.46 11.40
N VAL A 37 -3.07 -2.78 11.66
CA VAL A 37 -2.32 -3.82 10.93
C VAL A 37 -2.97 -5.18 11.13
N ALA A 38 -3.30 -5.55 12.38
CA ALA A 38 -3.98 -6.79 12.69
C ALA A 38 -5.32 -6.88 11.93
N TYR A 39 -6.11 -5.81 11.98
CA TYR A 39 -7.41 -5.80 11.31
C TYR A 39 -7.29 -5.92 9.79
N THR A 40 -6.45 -5.08 9.16
CA THR A 40 -6.30 -5.03 7.70
C THR A 40 -5.64 -6.28 7.11
N SER A 41 -4.83 -7.00 7.89
CA SER A 41 -4.27 -8.30 7.48
C SER A 41 -5.36 -9.35 7.24
N ASN A 42 -6.54 -9.21 7.84
CA ASN A 42 -7.68 -10.10 7.63
C ASN A 42 -8.58 -9.67 6.44
N LEU A 43 -8.23 -8.57 5.75
CA LEU A 43 -8.97 -8.01 4.61
C LEU A 43 -8.35 -8.34 3.25
N ASP A 44 -7.29 -9.16 3.24
CA ASP A 44 -6.62 -9.50 1.99
C ASP A 44 -7.55 -10.31 1.05
N PRO A 45 -7.35 -10.19 -0.27
CA PRO A 45 -8.18 -10.86 -1.27
C PRO A 45 -8.29 -12.38 -1.08
N GLU A 46 -7.22 -13.07 -0.66
CA GLU A 46 -7.20 -14.52 -0.52
C GLU A 46 -8.02 -14.96 0.69
N THR A 47 -7.81 -14.31 1.85
CA THR A 47 -8.56 -14.60 3.07
C THR A 47 -10.06 -14.38 2.86
N ILE A 48 -10.46 -13.21 2.36
CA ILE A 48 -11.89 -12.92 2.18
C ILE A 48 -12.51 -13.80 1.08
N ALA A 49 -11.86 -13.97 -0.07
CA ALA A 49 -12.43 -14.76 -1.16
C ALA A 49 -12.58 -16.25 -0.82
N SER A 50 -11.71 -16.78 0.04
CA SER A 50 -11.73 -18.19 0.45
C SER A 50 -12.85 -18.53 1.45
N CYS A 51 -13.33 -17.56 2.23
CA CYS A 51 -14.39 -17.78 3.23
C CYS A 51 -15.76 -18.06 2.59
N GLN A 52 -16.46 -19.09 3.07
CA GLN A 52 -17.78 -19.52 2.62
C GLN A 52 -18.87 -18.54 3.02
N ASP A 53 -18.76 -17.89 4.18
CA ASP A 53 -19.72 -16.90 4.71
C ASP A 53 -19.05 -15.96 5.73
N TRP A 54 -19.85 -15.04 6.26
CA TRP A 54 -19.44 -14.07 7.27
C TRP A 54 -18.95 -14.74 8.55
N VAL A 55 -19.64 -15.80 8.99
CA VAL A 55 -19.34 -16.50 10.24
C VAL A 55 -17.96 -17.13 10.16
N GLU A 56 -17.65 -17.80 9.05
CA GLU A 56 -16.31 -18.37 8.84
C GLU A 56 -15.21 -17.30 8.86
N TRP A 57 -15.45 -16.14 8.24
CA TRP A 57 -14.47 -15.05 8.24
C TRP A 57 -14.26 -14.45 9.63
N GLU A 58 -15.34 -14.23 10.38
CA GLU A 58 -15.29 -13.74 11.76
C GLU A 58 -14.57 -14.75 12.68
N GLU A 59 -14.76 -16.05 12.50
CA GLU A 59 -14.07 -17.09 13.28
C GLU A 59 -12.60 -17.30 12.89
N LYS A 60 -12.25 -17.13 11.60
CA LYS A 60 -10.88 -17.31 11.11
C LYS A 60 -9.98 -16.12 11.38
N GLY A 61 -10.56 -14.92 11.46
CA GLY A 61 -9.77 -13.72 11.58
C GLY A 61 -9.03 -13.67 12.92
N ASP A 62 -7.78 -13.23 12.86
CA ASP A 62 -6.98 -12.97 14.05
C ASP A 62 -7.29 -11.55 14.54
N TRP A 63 -8.35 -11.44 15.35
CA TRP A 63 -8.85 -10.17 15.86
C TRP A 63 -8.34 -9.89 17.27
N GLU A 64 -7.88 -8.66 17.51
CA GLU A 64 -7.76 -8.16 18.89
C GLU A 64 -9.15 -7.77 19.40
N GLU A 65 -9.64 -8.48 20.44
CA GLU A 65 -10.93 -8.17 21.05
C GLU A 65 -10.83 -7.20 22.24
N PRO A 66 -11.76 -6.22 22.35
CA PRO A 66 -12.85 -5.93 21.43
C PRO A 66 -12.42 -5.09 20.22
N LEU A 67 -12.90 -5.46 19.03
CA LEU A 67 -12.68 -4.66 17.81
C LEU A 67 -13.33 -3.27 17.93
N PRO A 68 -12.60 -2.18 17.64
CA PRO A 68 -13.19 -0.85 17.53
C PRO A 68 -14.31 -0.80 16.50
N ASP A 69 -15.38 -0.06 16.82
CA ASP A 69 -16.49 0.17 15.88
C ASP A 69 -16.03 0.76 14.54
N ARG A 70 -14.91 1.50 14.51
CA ARG A 70 -14.32 2.06 13.27
C ARG A 70 -13.86 0.99 12.29
N TYR A 71 -13.38 -0.16 12.80
CA TYR A 71 -12.94 -1.28 11.97
C TYR A 71 -14.06 -2.25 11.68
N ARG A 72 -15.07 -2.35 12.54
CA ARG A 72 -16.21 -3.26 12.36
C ARG A 72 -16.76 -3.24 10.93
N MET A 73 -16.64 -4.35 10.22
CA MET A 73 -17.36 -4.62 8.99
C MET A 73 -18.71 -5.25 9.35
N PHE A 74 -19.74 -5.07 8.52
CA PHE A 74 -20.99 -5.80 8.64
C PHE A 74 -21.09 -6.93 7.61
N GLU A 75 -21.97 -7.91 7.85
CA GLU A 75 -22.18 -9.07 6.99
C GLU A 75 -22.45 -8.67 5.53
N GLU A 76 -23.22 -7.60 5.30
CA GLU A 76 -23.51 -7.09 3.96
C GLU A 76 -22.27 -6.53 3.28
N GLU A 77 -21.43 -5.79 4.02
CA GLU A 77 -20.20 -5.18 3.50
C GLU A 77 -19.16 -6.26 3.16
N PHE A 78 -19.02 -7.25 4.02
CA PHE A 78 -18.18 -8.43 3.77
C PHE A 78 -18.67 -9.19 2.53
N SER A 79 -19.97 -9.44 2.44
CA SER A 79 -20.55 -10.18 1.31
C SER A 79 -20.26 -9.48 -0.02
N VAL A 80 -20.42 -8.15 -0.06
CA VAL A 80 -20.09 -7.33 -1.23
C VAL A 80 -18.60 -7.40 -1.56
N LEU A 81 -17.71 -7.18 -0.58
CA LEU A 81 -16.27 -7.19 -0.80
C LEU A 81 -15.78 -8.57 -1.27
N ARG A 82 -16.33 -9.65 -0.72
CA ARG A 82 -16.01 -11.01 -1.13
C ARG A 82 -16.44 -11.32 -2.56
N GLU A 83 -17.63 -10.88 -2.95
CA GLU A 83 -18.08 -11.00 -4.34
C GLU A 83 -17.12 -10.26 -5.28
N GLU A 84 -16.69 -9.05 -4.90
CA GLU A 84 -15.73 -8.29 -5.68
C GLU A 84 -14.40 -9.03 -5.82
N TYR A 85 -13.82 -9.52 -4.73
CA TYR A 85 -12.57 -10.29 -4.79
C TYR A 85 -12.69 -11.55 -5.65
N ARG A 86 -13.81 -12.29 -5.56
CA ARG A 86 -14.05 -13.48 -6.41
C ARG A 86 -14.24 -13.14 -7.88
N ALA A 87 -14.73 -11.95 -8.18
CA ALA A 87 -14.97 -11.48 -9.55
C ALA A 87 -13.73 -10.81 -10.18
N LEU A 88 -12.66 -10.57 -9.42
CA LEU A 88 -11.46 -9.90 -9.92
C LEU A 88 -10.80 -10.69 -11.07
N PRO A 89 -10.33 -10.00 -12.12
CA PRO A 89 -9.39 -10.59 -13.06
C PRO A 89 -8.15 -11.13 -12.31
N PRO A 90 -7.58 -12.29 -12.68
CA PRO A 90 -6.44 -12.89 -11.95
C PRO A 90 -5.23 -11.96 -11.78
N LEU A 91 -4.99 -11.11 -12.79
CA LEU A 91 -3.92 -10.10 -12.72
C LEU A 91 -4.26 -8.97 -11.75
N ALA A 92 -5.51 -8.51 -11.72
CA ALA A 92 -5.97 -7.48 -10.78
C ALA A 92 -5.87 -7.96 -9.32
N ASP A 93 -6.30 -9.19 -9.07
CA ASP A 93 -6.18 -9.89 -7.79
C ASP A 93 -4.71 -9.96 -7.33
N THR A 94 -3.81 -10.40 -8.22
CA THR A 94 -2.37 -10.46 -7.93
C THR A 94 -1.77 -9.09 -7.59
N ILE A 95 -2.10 -8.06 -8.37
CA ILE A 95 -1.62 -6.70 -8.13
C ILE A 95 -2.15 -6.17 -6.79
N LEU A 96 -3.43 -6.38 -6.52
CA LEU A 96 -4.08 -5.84 -5.33
C LEU A 96 -3.50 -6.46 -4.05
N ARG A 97 -3.26 -7.78 -4.03
CA ARG A 97 -2.54 -8.44 -2.93
C ARG A 97 -1.17 -7.82 -2.68
N GLN A 98 -0.36 -7.68 -3.74
CA GLN A 98 0.98 -7.09 -3.62
C GLN A 98 0.95 -5.65 -3.08
N LEU A 99 -0.03 -4.85 -3.49
CA LEU A 99 -0.16 -3.47 -3.01
C LEU A 99 -0.65 -3.40 -1.55
N LEU A 100 -1.54 -4.30 -1.14
CA LEU A 100 -1.98 -4.41 0.26
C LEU A 100 -0.82 -4.87 1.15
N ASP A 101 -0.03 -5.85 0.71
CA ASP A 101 1.18 -6.29 1.41
C ASP A 101 2.20 -5.15 1.55
N CYS A 102 2.45 -4.40 0.46
CA CYS A 102 3.35 -3.26 0.51
C CYS A 102 2.85 -2.18 1.49
N LEU A 103 1.54 -1.94 1.52
CA LEU A 103 0.95 -0.98 2.46
C LEU A 103 1.11 -1.43 3.91
N GLY A 104 0.73 -2.68 4.23
CA GLY A 104 0.87 -3.25 5.56
C GLY A 104 2.32 -3.19 6.05
N ASN A 105 3.26 -3.67 5.22
CA ASN A 105 4.68 -3.64 5.56
C ASN A 105 5.23 -2.22 5.72
N ALA A 106 4.86 -1.28 4.83
CA ALA A 106 5.31 0.11 4.96
C ALA A 106 4.86 0.72 6.29
N VAL A 107 3.62 0.45 6.70
CA VAL A 107 3.05 0.93 7.97
C VAL A 107 3.73 0.27 9.17
N THR A 108 3.92 -1.05 9.13
CA THR A 108 4.58 -1.81 10.20
C THR A 108 6.00 -1.34 10.43
N GLU A 109 6.78 -1.15 9.37
CA GLU A 109 8.17 -0.71 9.46
C GLU A 109 8.29 0.72 10.01
N ASP A 110 7.46 1.63 9.51
CA ASP A 110 7.43 3.04 9.93
C ASP A 110 7.12 3.21 11.43
N TRP A 111 6.34 2.27 11.98
CA TRP A 111 5.98 2.25 13.40
C TRP A 111 6.84 1.31 14.25
N SER A 112 7.78 0.59 13.64
CA SER A 112 8.70 -0.27 14.36
C SER A 112 9.63 0.56 15.25
N GLN A 113 9.78 0.18 16.52
CA GLN A 113 10.72 0.84 17.45
C GLN A 113 12.19 0.54 17.10
N GLU A 114 12.43 -0.28 16.08
CA GLU A 114 13.75 -0.74 15.64
C GLU A 114 14.32 0.11 14.50
N GLU A 115 13.51 0.94 13.83
CA GLU A 115 14.04 1.90 12.86
C GLU A 115 14.91 2.96 13.55
N THR A 116 16.03 3.25 12.91
CA THR A 116 16.90 4.32 13.38
C THR A 116 16.17 5.63 13.09
N PRO A 117 15.99 6.54 14.06
CA PRO A 117 15.35 7.82 13.77
C PRO A 117 16.03 8.51 12.58
N ASN A 118 15.25 8.93 11.59
CA ASN A 118 15.70 9.52 10.31
C ASN A 118 16.33 8.56 9.29
N SER A 119 16.18 7.23 9.40
CA SER A 119 16.45 6.30 8.30
C SER A 119 15.12 5.77 7.76
N PRO A 120 14.44 6.46 6.82
CA PRO A 120 13.14 6.02 6.31
C PRO A 120 13.27 4.78 5.40
N SER A 121 14.36 4.02 5.52
CA SER A 121 14.83 3.08 4.50
C SER A 121 13.89 1.90 4.32
N SER A 122 13.27 1.39 5.39
CA SER A 122 12.47 0.17 5.27
C SER A 122 11.03 0.47 4.83
N ALA A 123 10.37 1.49 5.40
CA ALA A 123 9.07 1.95 4.89
C ALA A 123 9.16 2.48 3.44
N MET A 124 10.22 3.24 3.10
CA MET A 124 10.43 3.70 1.71
C MET A 124 10.72 2.55 0.75
N TYR A 125 11.33 1.45 1.21
CA TYR A 125 11.52 0.27 0.38
C TYR A 125 10.17 -0.30 -0.05
N TYR A 126 9.21 -0.47 0.86
CA TYR A 126 7.89 -1.02 0.53
C TYR A 126 7.04 -0.05 -0.29
N ILE A 127 7.13 1.25 -0.03
CA ILE A 127 6.51 2.27 -0.89
C ILE A 127 7.09 2.19 -2.30
N ARG A 128 8.41 2.02 -2.44
CA ARG A 128 9.04 1.83 -3.75
C ARG A 128 8.62 0.54 -4.43
N GLN A 129 8.42 -0.55 -3.69
CA GLN A 129 7.88 -1.79 -4.26
C GLN A 129 6.46 -1.59 -4.80
N ALA A 130 5.60 -0.86 -4.07
CA ALA A 130 4.24 -0.55 -4.53
C ALA A 130 4.26 0.28 -5.84
N GLU A 131 5.18 1.24 -5.96
CA GLU A 131 5.37 2.00 -7.20
C GLU A 131 5.79 1.10 -8.36
N ILE A 132 6.77 0.23 -8.14
CA ILE A 132 7.27 -0.72 -9.16
C ILE A 132 6.14 -1.64 -9.62
N VAL A 133 5.34 -2.17 -8.69
CA VAL A 133 4.18 -3.01 -9.00
C VAL A 133 3.18 -2.25 -9.88
N ALA A 134 2.86 -1.00 -9.55
CA ALA A 134 1.95 -0.19 -10.35
C ALA A 134 2.51 0.11 -11.75
N GLU A 135 3.75 0.61 -11.83
CA GLU A 135 4.43 0.96 -13.08
C GLU A 135 4.55 -0.24 -14.03
N TYR A 136 5.00 -1.39 -13.51
CA TYR A 136 5.19 -2.61 -14.30
C TYR A 136 3.87 -3.11 -14.93
N ASN A 137 2.75 -2.84 -14.27
CA ASN A 137 1.42 -3.24 -14.73
C ASN A 137 0.66 -2.11 -15.46
N GLY A 138 1.32 -0.98 -15.76
CA GLY A 138 0.72 0.14 -16.48
C GLY A 138 -0.33 0.91 -15.68
N ILE A 139 -0.33 0.76 -14.35
CA ILE A 139 -1.24 1.45 -13.46
C ILE A 139 -0.61 2.81 -13.11
N PRO A 140 -1.33 3.93 -13.32
CA PRO A 140 -0.80 5.24 -13.00
C PRO A 140 -0.54 5.35 -11.50
N LEU A 141 0.57 5.99 -11.13
CA LEU A 141 0.81 6.36 -9.74
C LEU A 141 -0.20 7.44 -9.32
N PRO A 142 -0.69 7.39 -8.06
CA PRO A 142 -1.66 8.37 -7.58
C PRO A 142 -1.06 9.78 -7.60
N GLN A 143 -1.64 10.66 -8.42
CA GLN A 143 -1.30 12.09 -8.42
C GLN A 143 -2.19 12.81 -7.41
N ASN A 144 -1.76 12.83 -6.14
CA ASN A 144 -2.45 13.59 -5.11
C ASN A 144 -1.51 14.64 -4.49
N GLU A 145 -1.49 15.81 -5.11
CA GLU A 145 -0.68 16.95 -4.66
C GLU A 145 -1.02 17.37 -3.22
N GLN A 146 -2.27 17.19 -2.80
CA GLN A 146 -2.70 17.47 -1.43
C GLN A 146 -2.12 16.48 -0.41
N ALA A 147 -2.13 15.17 -0.73
CA ALA A 147 -1.51 14.15 0.11
C ALA A 147 0.01 14.31 0.15
N LEU A 148 0.63 14.62 -0.98
CA LEU A 148 2.05 14.95 -1.04
C LEU A 148 2.38 16.18 -0.20
N ALA A 149 1.58 17.25 -0.31
CA ALA A 149 1.74 18.44 0.51
C ALA A 149 1.53 18.16 2.00
N PHE A 150 0.60 17.28 2.37
CA PHE A 150 0.41 16.84 3.75
C PHE A 150 1.65 16.13 4.28
N LEU A 151 2.18 15.14 3.55
CA LEU A 151 3.40 14.40 3.91
C LEU A 151 4.61 15.34 4.05
N LEU A 152 4.79 16.28 3.12
CA LEU A 152 5.88 17.26 3.16
C LEU A 152 5.81 18.24 4.34
N ASN A 153 4.60 18.46 4.89
CA ASN A 153 4.36 19.40 5.99
C ASN A 153 4.18 18.74 7.36
N GLN A 154 4.31 17.40 7.46
CA GLN A 154 4.24 16.70 8.73
C GLN A 154 5.42 17.07 9.66
N LYS A 155 5.13 17.18 10.97
CA LYS A 155 6.06 17.60 12.03
C LYS A 155 6.09 16.63 13.21
N ASP A 156 5.78 15.37 12.95
CA ASP A 156 5.81 14.36 14.00
C ASP A 156 7.25 13.88 14.28
N LYS A 157 7.55 13.66 15.55
CA LYS A 157 8.85 13.26 16.10
C LYS A 157 9.37 11.91 15.57
N HIS A 158 8.49 11.04 15.04
CA HIS A 158 8.89 9.80 14.38
C HIS A 158 9.39 10.02 12.93
N TRP A 159 9.14 11.21 12.36
CA TRP A 159 9.42 11.53 10.96
C TRP A 159 10.59 12.49 10.75
N GLY A 160 11.29 12.87 11.82
CA GLY A 160 12.45 13.76 11.72
C GLY A 160 12.09 15.18 11.28
N SER A 161 13.10 15.91 10.77
CA SER A 161 12.88 17.23 10.17
C SER A 161 11.96 17.13 8.95
N PRO A 162 11.17 18.18 8.61
CA PRO A 162 10.29 18.16 7.44
C PRO A 162 11.02 17.59 6.23
N PHE A 163 10.40 16.58 5.59
CA PHE A 163 10.94 16.00 4.37
C PHE A 163 11.06 17.11 3.33
N ASN A 164 12.28 17.57 3.04
CA ASN A 164 12.59 18.48 1.94
C ASN A 164 12.56 17.70 0.63
N GLY A 165 11.46 16.98 0.38
CA GLY A 165 11.31 16.03 -0.70
C GLY A 165 11.68 16.68 -2.02
N LEU A 166 12.77 16.21 -2.62
CA LEU A 166 12.98 16.40 -4.03
C LEU A 166 11.84 15.64 -4.73
N PRO A 167 11.06 16.30 -5.60
CA PRO A 167 10.05 15.62 -6.41
C PRO A 167 10.71 14.41 -7.09
N LEU A 168 10.06 13.24 -7.07
CA LEU A 168 10.60 12.02 -7.69
C LEU A 168 10.96 12.21 -9.18
N SER A 169 10.30 13.14 -9.87
CA SER A 169 10.63 13.57 -11.24
C SER A 169 12.04 14.18 -11.39
N VAL A 170 12.63 14.69 -10.31
CA VAL A 170 14.01 15.22 -10.27
C VAL A 170 15.02 14.06 -10.14
N LEU A 171 14.65 12.96 -9.48
CA LEU A 171 15.54 11.80 -9.30
C LEU A 171 15.77 11.01 -10.60
N THR A 172 14.81 11.02 -11.53
CA THR A 172 14.98 10.46 -12.87
C THR A 172 15.97 11.24 -13.75
N SER A 173 16.26 12.50 -13.41
CA SER A 173 17.22 13.34 -14.14
C SER A 173 18.68 13.21 -13.64
N GLN A 174 18.91 12.40 -12.61
CA GLN A 174 20.24 12.23 -11.99
C GLN A 174 20.84 10.83 -12.14
N ILE A 175 20.33 9.99 -13.03
CA ILE A 175 21.15 8.85 -13.49
C ILE A 175 22.33 9.46 -14.25
N PRO A 176 23.59 9.36 -13.76
CA PRO A 176 24.72 9.78 -14.55
C PRO A 176 24.78 8.82 -15.74
N GLU A 177 24.72 9.36 -16.96
CA GLU A 177 25.24 8.66 -18.13
C GLU A 177 26.74 8.43 -17.90
N GLN A 178 27.10 7.34 -17.23
CA GLN A 178 28.46 6.85 -17.20
C GLN A 178 28.59 5.67 -18.16
N SER A 179 29.29 6.01 -19.26
CA SER A 179 30.11 5.17 -20.13
C SER A 179 29.41 4.19 -21.08
N LYS A 180 28.80 4.75 -22.14
CA LYS A 180 29.08 4.26 -23.50
C LYS A 180 30.31 5.00 -24.06
N ALA A 181 31.48 4.70 -23.52
CA ALA A 181 32.77 4.98 -24.13
C ALA A 181 33.81 4.13 -23.40
N ASP A 182 34.67 3.48 -24.18
CA ASP A 182 35.88 2.74 -23.76
C ASP A 182 35.69 1.32 -23.21
N HIS A 183 35.46 0.36 -24.10
CA HIS A 183 36.43 -0.73 -24.31
C HIS A 183 36.21 -1.52 -25.62
N ASP A 184 35.93 -0.83 -26.72
CA ASP A 184 36.44 -1.25 -28.04
C ASP A 184 37.95 -0.93 -28.07
N LYS A 185 38.77 -1.78 -27.43
CA LYS A 185 40.24 -1.83 -27.59
C LYS A 185 40.85 -2.99 -26.79
N GLN A 186 40.45 -4.22 -27.10
CA GLN A 186 41.29 -5.41 -26.90
C GLN A 186 40.99 -6.41 -28.01
N SER A 187 41.40 -6.06 -29.22
CA SER A 187 41.64 -6.97 -30.34
C SER A 187 42.74 -6.33 -31.16
N GLU A 188 43.75 -7.12 -31.53
CA GLU A 188 45.01 -6.72 -32.20
C GLU A 188 46.18 -6.34 -31.29
N SER A 189 46.90 -7.34 -30.78
CA SER A 189 48.32 -7.58 -31.08
C SER A 189 48.76 -8.94 -30.51
#